data_AF-A0A661UZG4-F1
#
_entry.id   AF-A0A661UZG4-F1
#
_cell.length_a   1.000
_cell.length_b   1.000
_cell.length_c   1.000
_cell.angle_alpha   90.00
_cell.angle_beta   90.00
_cell.angle_gamma   90.00
#
_symmetry.space_group_name_H-M   'P 1'
#
loop_
_entity.id
_entity.type
_entity.pdbx_description
1 polymer ?
#
loop_
_entity_poly.entity_id
_entity_poly.type
_entity_poly.pdbx_seq_one_letter_code
_entity_poly.pdbx_strand_id
1 'polypeptide(L)'
;METMEEVLNRLEVKINADPEHCFFNNPASEDELNNIEYMYNIELPKSYKQFLLKYNGGFICNEALKKIMLEPGGKETVIWNSLVLYGTAELEKHYEDLSDKNWKLDRNWKGVYPFIPLASTSINELLIFVNPLTNENESPVFDAFHEDFPTGWGLLYDSFTELLSAYTRFDGMISTIASDCLQTADDFMPESNWKSTHQNSDDLIEVKEYYIWMIEKFPDEVENYCELADTLNQMGNYNEALQTIESALEKDPRYSWVYYYKSKILDNLKQTEAAIDSINQAINLNKNSVMFKIKRAEFHAKSGNYKAAENDFAEALSENPDDAYIYYSRGKTYFERKLFQDALADLQKAVEIEPGSTLYLFQIAIIQQEIKDYKAAIEYCNKIIDLEPDFINAFMIRENCYRKLGEFAEADADCNKINALL
;
A
#
# COMPACT_ATOMS: atom_id res chain seq x y z
N MET A 1 12.12 14.60 -11.85
CA MET A 1 12.45 13.22 -12.21
C MET A 1 13.80 13.21 -12.91
N GLU A 2 14.55 12.14 -12.72
CA GLU A 2 15.79 11.86 -13.44
C GLU A 2 15.47 11.23 -14.81
N THR A 3 16.28 11.46 -15.83
CA THR A 3 16.08 10.85 -17.15
C THR A 3 16.67 9.44 -17.22
N MET A 4 16.13 8.62 -18.12
CA MET A 4 16.65 7.26 -18.33
C MET A 4 18.13 7.25 -18.74
N GLU A 5 18.57 8.25 -19.51
CA GLU A 5 19.98 8.41 -19.90
C GLU A 5 20.88 8.69 -18.68
N GLU A 6 20.47 9.57 -17.76
CA GLU A 6 21.20 9.84 -16.51
C GLU A 6 21.30 8.60 -15.63
N VAL A 7 20.20 7.83 -15.50
CA VAL A 7 20.19 6.56 -14.74
C VAL A 7 21.11 5.51 -15.39
N LEU A 8 21.05 5.33 -16.71
CA LEU A 8 21.91 4.40 -17.45
C LEU A 8 23.40 4.79 -17.41
N ASN A 9 23.70 6.08 -17.29
CA ASN A 9 25.06 6.57 -17.11
C ASN A 9 25.58 6.32 -15.68
N ARG A 10 24.72 6.47 -14.65
CA ARG A 10 25.08 6.04 -13.28
C ARG A 10 25.27 4.52 -13.18
N LEU A 11 24.39 3.74 -13.80
CA LEU A 11 24.50 2.28 -13.87
C LEU A 11 25.84 1.87 -14.51
N GLU A 12 26.19 2.48 -15.64
CA GLU A 12 27.48 2.25 -16.33
C GLU A 12 28.69 2.56 -15.44
N VAL A 13 28.65 3.66 -14.67
CA VAL A 13 29.72 3.99 -13.70
C VAL A 13 29.84 2.93 -12.62
N LYS A 14 28.73 2.39 -12.10
CA LYS A 14 28.75 1.31 -11.09
C LYS A 14 29.23 -0.03 -11.65
N ILE A 15 28.77 -0.42 -12.83
CA ILE A 15 29.24 -1.63 -13.53
C ILE A 15 30.74 -1.56 -13.80
N ASN A 16 31.25 -0.40 -14.25
CA ASN A 16 32.68 -0.22 -14.49
C ASN A 16 33.53 -0.16 -13.20
N ALA A 17 32.93 0.17 -12.06
CA ALA A 17 33.60 0.17 -10.77
C ALA A 17 33.74 -1.23 -10.17
N ASP A 18 32.76 -2.12 -10.38
CA ASP A 18 32.79 -3.50 -9.86
C ASP A 18 32.17 -4.53 -10.85
N PRO A 19 32.84 -4.80 -11.98
CA PRO A 19 32.27 -5.59 -13.08
C PRO A 19 32.15 -7.08 -12.77
N GLU A 20 32.91 -7.62 -11.83
CA GLU A 20 32.83 -9.04 -11.41
C GLU A 20 31.58 -9.34 -10.56
N HIS A 21 30.92 -8.29 -10.06
CA HIS A 21 29.75 -8.34 -9.19
C HIS A 21 28.48 -7.79 -9.87
N CYS A 22 28.50 -7.72 -11.20
CA CYS A 22 27.41 -7.28 -12.06
C CYS A 22 27.03 -8.40 -13.04
N PHE A 23 25.80 -8.89 -12.98
CA PHE A 23 25.33 -10.03 -13.77
C PHE A 23 24.24 -9.58 -14.74
N PHE A 24 24.62 -9.20 -15.95
CA PHE A 24 23.70 -8.76 -17.03
C PHE A 24 23.80 -9.71 -18.22
N ASN A 25 22.69 -9.95 -18.93
CA ASN A 25 22.71 -10.64 -20.21
C ASN A 25 23.20 -9.69 -21.33
N ASN A 26 23.55 -10.26 -22.48
CA ASN A 26 23.94 -9.48 -23.66
C ASN A 26 22.79 -8.54 -24.09
N PRO A 27 23.06 -7.26 -24.40
CA PRO A 27 22.03 -6.30 -24.83
C PRO A 27 21.14 -6.86 -25.94
N ALA A 28 19.84 -6.62 -25.82
CA ALA A 28 18.87 -6.97 -26.84
C ALA A 28 19.05 -6.07 -28.08
N SER A 29 18.73 -6.59 -29.25
CA SER A 29 18.58 -5.81 -30.48
C SER A 29 17.16 -5.26 -30.63
N GLU A 30 17.00 -4.20 -31.44
CA GLU A 30 15.67 -3.69 -31.80
C GLU A 30 14.80 -4.78 -32.45
N ASP A 31 15.38 -5.66 -33.28
CA ASP A 31 14.66 -6.75 -33.92
C ASP A 31 14.15 -7.79 -32.91
N GLU A 32 14.92 -8.15 -31.88
CA GLU A 32 14.45 -9.05 -30.81
C GLU A 32 13.29 -8.43 -30.01
N LEU A 33 13.40 -7.14 -29.66
CA LEU A 33 12.33 -6.44 -28.94
C LEU A 33 11.06 -6.33 -29.79
N ASN A 34 11.19 -5.95 -31.07
CA ASN A 34 10.08 -5.88 -32.02
C ASN A 34 9.43 -7.27 -32.24
N ASN A 35 10.23 -8.34 -32.28
CA ASN A 35 9.72 -9.71 -32.43
C ASN A 35 8.93 -10.17 -31.19
N ILE A 36 9.38 -9.83 -29.98
CA ILE A 36 8.67 -10.12 -28.73
C ILE A 36 7.33 -9.35 -28.68
N GLU A 37 7.36 -8.05 -28.96
CA GLU A 37 6.16 -7.19 -29.04
C GLU A 37 5.14 -7.73 -30.06
N TYR A 38 5.62 -8.15 -31.24
CA TYR A 38 4.79 -8.73 -32.29
C TYR A 38 4.26 -10.13 -31.96
N MET A 39 5.10 -11.02 -31.42
CA MET A 39 4.75 -12.42 -31.14
C MET A 39 3.65 -12.53 -30.08
N TYR A 40 3.72 -11.68 -29.07
CA TYR A 40 2.81 -11.70 -27.93
C TYR A 40 1.72 -10.60 -28.00
N ASN A 41 1.78 -9.72 -29.01
CA ASN A 41 0.86 -8.59 -29.21
C ASN A 41 0.82 -7.67 -27.97
N ILE A 42 2.00 -7.21 -27.55
CA ILE A 42 2.23 -6.30 -26.41
C ILE A 42 3.08 -5.10 -26.86
N GLU A 43 3.09 -4.02 -26.07
CA GLU A 43 4.07 -2.94 -26.19
C GLU A 43 4.85 -2.86 -24.85
N LEU A 44 6.16 -2.98 -24.92
CA LEU A 44 7.10 -2.84 -23.81
C LEU A 44 7.36 -1.35 -23.51
N PRO A 45 7.58 -0.98 -22.23
CA PRO A 45 7.87 0.39 -21.83
C PRO A 45 9.05 0.99 -22.58
N LYS A 46 8.97 2.27 -22.90
CA LYS A 46 10.04 2.95 -23.67
C LYS A 46 11.35 3.02 -22.87
N SER A 47 11.24 3.29 -21.58
CA SER A 47 12.34 3.28 -20.61
C SER A 47 12.96 1.89 -20.45
N TYR A 48 12.13 0.82 -20.44
CA TYR A 48 12.61 -0.56 -20.37
C TYR A 48 13.28 -1.01 -21.66
N LYS A 49 12.74 -0.67 -22.84
CA LYS A 49 13.42 -0.91 -24.13
C LYS A 49 14.77 -0.20 -24.18
N GLN A 50 14.87 1.05 -23.72
CA GLN A 50 16.15 1.78 -23.61
C GLN A 50 17.15 1.09 -22.69
N PHE A 51 16.71 0.45 -21.61
CA PHE A 51 17.56 -0.39 -20.77
C PHE A 51 17.98 -1.66 -21.50
N LEU A 52 17.04 -2.47 -22.03
CA LEU A 52 17.35 -3.74 -22.69
C LEU A 52 18.34 -3.60 -23.87
N LEU A 53 18.30 -2.47 -24.58
CA LEU A 53 19.24 -2.10 -25.66
C LEU A 53 20.68 -1.80 -25.16
N LYS A 54 20.89 -1.58 -23.86
CA LYS A 54 22.21 -1.28 -23.24
C LYS A 54 22.65 -2.34 -22.22
N TYR A 55 21.70 -2.92 -21.49
CA TYR A 55 21.84 -3.94 -20.44
C TYR A 55 20.57 -4.81 -20.45
N ASN A 56 20.67 -6.08 -20.85
CA ASN A 56 19.51 -6.97 -20.97
C ASN A 56 19.38 -7.80 -19.68
N GLY A 57 18.23 -7.74 -19.00
CA GLY A 57 18.03 -8.38 -17.68
C GLY A 57 19.11 -8.01 -16.64
N GLY A 58 19.20 -8.78 -15.55
CA GLY A 58 20.35 -8.79 -14.65
C GLY A 58 20.24 -8.05 -13.31
N PHE A 59 21.34 -8.10 -12.54
CA PHE A 59 21.45 -7.56 -11.16
C PHE A 59 22.88 -7.12 -10.76
N ILE A 60 22.96 -6.31 -9.69
CA ILE A 60 24.19 -5.87 -9.00
C ILE A 60 24.25 -6.56 -7.62
N CYS A 61 25.41 -7.12 -7.24
CA CYS A 61 25.61 -7.69 -5.89
C CYS A 61 26.08 -6.63 -4.88
N ASN A 62 25.29 -6.39 -3.84
CA ASN A 62 25.71 -5.62 -2.66
C ASN A 62 26.70 -6.39 -1.76
N GLU A 63 27.34 -5.71 -0.80
CA GLU A 63 28.34 -6.28 0.12
C GLU A 63 27.81 -7.40 1.05
N ALA A 64 26.51 -7.48 1.30
CA ALA A 64 25.93 -8.60 2.05
C ALA A 64 25.91 -9.87 1.17
N LEU A 65 25.39 -9.75 -0.04
CA LEU A 65 25.34 -10.82 -1.04
C LEU A 65 26.73 -11.27 -1.51
N LYS A 66 27.72 -10.36 -1.59
CA LYS A 66 29.11 -10.70 -1.96
C LYS A 66 29.73 -11.77 -1.07
N LYS A 67 29.43 -11.78 0.23
CA LYS A 67 29.95 -12.80 1.16
C LYS A 67 29.34 -14.16 0.87
N ILE A 68 28.02 -14.18 0.69
CA ILE A 68 27.24 -15.39 0.35
C ILE A 68 27.73 -15.98 -0.98
N MET A 69 28.02 -15.15 -1.99
CA MET A 69 28.50 -15.59 -3.31
C MET A 69 29.76 -16.47 -3.27
N LEU A 70 30.59 -16.35 -2.23
CA LEU A 70 31.83 -17.12 -2.05
C LEU A 70 31.60 -18.50 -1.40
N GLU A 71 30.39 -18.79 -0.94
CA GLU A 71 30.03 -20.03 -0.26
C GLU A 71 29.53 -21.12 -1.24
N PRO A 72 29.66 -22.42 -0.91
CA PRO A 72 29.12 -23.50 -1.74
C PRO A 72 27.59 -23.40 -1.88
N GLY A 73 27.09 -23.26 -3.11
CA GLY A 73 25.67 -22.99 -3.38
C GLY A 73 25.28 -21.51 -3.30
N GLY A 74 26.16 -20.66 -2.74
CA GLY A 74 25.87 -19.25 -2.50
C GLY A 74 25.60 -18.41 -3.74
N LYS A 75 26.06 -18.81 -4.94
CA LYS A 75 25.63 -18.18 -6.20
C LYS A 75 24.14 -18.35 -6.44
N GLU A 76 23.57 -19.52 -6.11
CA GLU A 76 22.13 -19.73 -6.18
C GLU A 76 21.46 -18.84 -5.13
N THR A 77 21.87 -18.90 -3.85
CA THR A 77 21.33 -18.05 -2.78
C THR A 77 21.35 -16.55 -3.10
N VAL A 78 22.39 -16.05 -3.76
CA VAL A 78 22.50 -14.66 -4.22
C VAL A 78 21.55 -14.34 -5.38
N ILE A 79 21.40 -15.25 -6.35
CA ILE A 79 20.37 -15.11 -7.39
C ILE A 79 18.98 -15.09 -6.75
N TRP A 80 18.73 -15.94 -5.76
CA TRP A 80 17.47 -16.00 -5.03
C TRP A 80 17.19 -14.67 -4.28
N ASN A 81 18.17 -14.15 -3.54
CA ASN A 81 18.04 -12.93 -2.74
C ASN A 81 18.33 -11.63 -3.52
N SER A 82 18.10 -11.61 -4.83
CA SER A 82 18.36 -10.44 -5.68
C SER A 82 17.16 -10.08 -6.55
N LEU A 83 16.99 -8.78 -6.83
CA LEU A 83 16.04 -8.33 -7.85
C LEU A 83 16.57 -8.74 -9.24
N VAL A 84 16.10 -9.87 -9.73
CA VAL A 84 16.42 -10.36 -11.08
C VAL A 84 15.54 -9.65 -12.11
N LEU A 85 16.13 -8.76 -12.91
CA LEU A 85 15.48 -8.28 -14.13
C LEU A 85 15.56 -9.40 -15.19
N TYR A 86 14.43 -9.77 -15.79
CA TYR A 86 14.41 -10.80 -16.84
C TYR A 86 15.02 -10.29 -18.15
N GLY A 87 15.74 -11.17 -18.85
CA GLY A 87 16.16 -10.91 -20.22
C GLY A 87 15.11 -11.32 -21.24
N THR A 88 15.33 -10.96 -22.49
CA THR A 88 14.46 -11.30 -23.64
C THR A 88 14.14 -12.80 -23.74
N ALA A 89 15.14 -13.67 -23.55
CA ALA A 89 14.96 -15.13 -23.63
C ALA A 89 14.16 -15.72 -22.45
N GLU A 90 14.31 -15.18 -21.23
CA GLU A 90 13.49 -15.58 -20.10
C GLU A 90 12.02 -15.14 -20.29
N LEU A 91 11.79 -13.93 -20.83
CA LEU A 91 10.45 -13.43 -21.14
C LEU A 91 9.73 -14.34 -22.15
N GLU A 92 10.39 -14.72 -23.25
CA GLU A 92 9.81 -15.64 -24.25
C GLU A 92 9.41 -16.98 -23.63
N LYS A 93 10.35 -17.62 -22.90
CA LYS A 93 10.14 -18.93 -22.29
C LYS A 93 8.97 -18.93 -21.29
N HIS A 94 8.90 -17.93 -20.41
CA HIS A 94 7.85 -17.87 -19.40
C HIS A 94 6.48 -17.55 -20.00
N TYR A 95 6.41 -16.80 -21.11
CA TYR A 95 5.14 -16.55 -21.80
C TYR A 95 4.54 -17.83 -22.40
N GLU A 96 5.36 -18.74 -22.94
CA GLU A 96 4.90 -20.04 -23.47
C GLU A 96 4.35 -20.94 -22.34
N ASP A 97 5.09 -21.12 -21.24
CA ASP A 97 4.68 -21.94 -20.08
C ASP A 97 3.36 -21.46 -19.42
N LEU A 98 3.08 -20.15 -19.45
CA LEU A 98 1.83 -19.58 -18.93
C LEU A 98 0.61 -19.88 -19.81
N SER A 99 0.81 -20.15 -21.11
CA SER A 99 -0.28 -20.37 -22.07
C SER A 99 -1.01 -21.71 -21.90
N ASP A 100 -0.35 -22.70 -21.30
CA ASP A 100 -0.87 -24.06 -21.04
C ASP A 100 -1.67 -24.17 -19.74
N LYS A 101 -1.54 -23.22 -18.80
CA LYS A 101 -2.19 -23.24 -17.47
C LYS A 101 -3.52 -22.48 -17.40
N ASN A 102 -4.33 -22.47 -18.47
CA ASN A 102 -5.67 -21.87 -18.51
C ASN A 102 -5.77 -20.33 -18.31
N TRP A 103 -4.76 -19.55 -18.70
CA TRP A 103 -4.78 -18.07 -18.63
C TRP A 103 -5.20 -17.39 -19.94
N LYS A 104 -6.07 -18.01 -20.74
CA LYS A 104 -6.63 -17.40 -21.96
C LYS A 104 -7.81 -16.50 -21.62
N LEU A 105 -7.67 -15.19 -21.80
CA LEU A 105 -8.81 -14.26 -21.79
C LEU A 105 -9.83 -14.61 -22.89
N ASP A 106 -11.10 -14.27 -22.64
CA ASP A 106 -12.18 -14.41 -23.63
C ASP A 106 -11.86 -13.61 -24.91
N ARG A 107 -12.14 -14.19 -26.08
CA ARG A 107 -11.97 -13.55 -27.40
C ARG A 107 -12.74 -12.22 -27.56
N ASN A 108 -13.70 -11.93 -26.69
CA ASN A 108 -14.53 -10.73 -26.72
C ASN A 108 -14.12 -9.64 -25.71
N TRP A 109 -13.06 -9.87 -24.93
CA TRP A 109 -12.57 -8.91 -23.94
C TRP A 109 -11.98 -7.64 -24.61
N LYS A 110 -12.16 -6.47 -23.99
CA LYS A 110 -11.84 -5.13 -24.56
C LYS A 110 -11.22 -4.15 -23.54
N GLY A 111 -10.54 -4.66 -22.51
CA GLY A 111 -9.89 -3.84 -21.48
C GLY A 111 -8.43 -3.49 -21.82
N VAL A 112 -7.64 -3.22 -20.78
CA VAL A 112 -6.15 -3.10 -20.84
C VAL A 112 -5.52 -4.36 -20.22
N TYR A 113 -4.47 -4.89 -20.86
CA TYR A 113 -3.97 -6.25 -20.63
C TYR A 113 -3.35 -6.39 -19.23
N PRO A 114 -3.53 -7.52 -18.51
CA PRO A 114 -3.23 -7.56 -17.08
C PRO A 114 -1.73 -7.55 -16.69
N PHE A 115 -0.79 -7.69 -17.64
CA PHE A 115 0.67 -7.84 -17.42
C PHE A 115 1.46 -7.32 -18.65
N ILE A 116 2.73 -6.87 -18.66
CA ILE A 116 3.78 -6.66 -17.62
C ILE A 116 4.72 -5.45 -17.96
N PRO A 117 4.50 -4.20 -17.45
CA PRO A 117 5.46 -3.04 -17.62
C PRO A 117 5.96 -2.15 -16.39
N LEU A 118 7.13 -2.40 -15.73
CA LEU A 118 7.72 -1.95 -14.40
C LEU A 118 7.33 -0.69 -13.56
N ALA A 119 6.27 0.04 -13.85
CA ALA A 119 5.81 1.19 -13.07
C ALA A 119 4.51 1.81 -13.62
N SER A 120 3.74 2.50 -12.76
CA SER A 120 2.57 3.27 -13.19
C SER A 120 2.93 4.71 -13.58
N THR A 121 2.93 5.02 -14.88
CA THR A 121 3.07 6.39 -15.40
C THR A 121 1.73 6.94 -15.91
N SER A 122 1.65 8.27 -16.07
CA SER A 122 0.55 8.98 -16.77
C SER A 122 0.30 8.58 -18.25
N ILE A 123 0.97 7.55 -18.76
CA ILE A 123 0.81 6.99 -20.11
C ILE A 123 0.55 5.47 -20.13
N ASN A 124 0.12 4.88 -19.00
CA ASN A 124 -0.25 3.46 -18.82
C ASN A 124 0.88 2.43 -19.06
N GLU A 125 1.80 2.35 -18.09
CA GLU A 125 2.74 1.24 -17.85
C GLU A 125 2.33 0.54 -16.49
N LEU A 126 2.74 -0.70 -16.15
CA LEU A 126 2.38 -1.50 -14.92
C LEU A 126 3.48 -2.46 -14.30
N LEU A 127 3.56 -3.77 -14.66
CA LEU A 127 4.42 -4.94 -14.24
C LEU A 127 4.27 -5.49 -12.83
N ILE A 128 4.21 -6.83 -12.85
CA ILE A 128 4.10 -7.74 -11.73
C ILE A 128 5.04 -8.90 -12.09
N PHE A 129 5.95 -9.29 -11.20
CA PHE A 129 6.80 -10.47 -11.40
C PHE A 129 5.97 -11.75 -11.19
N VAL A 130 6.14 -12.78 -12.04
CA VAL A 130 5.32 -14.00 -11.99
C VAL A 130 6.17 -15.25 -11.73
N ASN A 131 5.67 -16.07 -10.81
CA ASN A 131 6.31 -17.26 -10.27
C ASN A 131 6.58 -18.38 -11.32
N PRO A 132 7.83 -18.87 -11.48
CA PRO A 132 8.14 -20.01 -12.33
C PRO A 132 7.98 -21.40 -11.65
N LEU A 133 7.70 -21.45 -10.35
CA LEU A 133 7.61 -22.69 -9.56
C LEU A 133 6.20 -22.92 -9.00
N THR A 134 5.90 -24.19 -8.72
CA THR A 134 4.56 -24.70 -8.34
C THR A 134 4.06 -24.15 -7.00
N ASN A 135 2.75 -24.27 -6.77
CA ASN A 135 1.90 -23.75 -5.68
C ASN A 135 2.34 -23.95 -4.20
N GLU A 136 3.58 -24.35 -3.91
CA GLU A 136 4.10 -24.59 -2.57
C GLU A 136 5.34 -23.73 -2.22
N ASN A 137 5.94 -23.02 -3.20
CA ASN A 137 7.07 -22.12 -2.97
C ASN A 137 6.84 -20.71 -3.53
N GLU A 138 7.33 -19.72 -2.78
CA GLU A 138 7.36 -18.30 -3.14
C GLU A 138 8.37 -18.02 -4.28
N SER A 139 8.21 -16.89 -4.98
CA SER A 139 9.21 -16.46 -5.96
C SER A 139 10.45 -15.95 -5.22
N PRO A 140 11.68 -16.27 -5.63
CA PRO A 140 12.88 -15.68 -5.01
C PRO A 140 12.85 -14.16 -4.90
N VAL A 141 12.29 -13.49 -5.90
CA VAL A 141 12.13 -12.03 -5.89
C VAL A 141 11.15 -11.58 -4.80
N PHE A 142 10.09 -12.34 -4.51
CA PHE A 142 9.17 -12.05 -3.41
C PHE A 142 9.76 -12.47 -2.05
N ASP A 143 10.46 -13.60 -1.97
CA ASP A 143 11.21 -14.10 -0.81
C ASP A 143 12.25 -13.05 -0.34
N ALA A 144 12.95 -12.41 -1.28
CA ALA A 144 13.86 -11.28 -1.04
C ALA A 144 13.17 -9.97 -0.56
N PHE A 145 11.84 -9.88 -0.69
CA PHE A 145 10.99 -8.86 -0.07
C PHE A 145 10.25 -9.36 1.19
N HIS A 146 10.51 -10.60 1.64
CA HIS A 146 9.74 -11.30 2.68
C HIS A 146 10.59 -11.82 3.85
N GLU A 147 11.90 -12.08 3.68
CA GLU A 147 12.77 -12.53 4.80
C GLU A 147 12.98 -11.47 5.92
N ASP A 148 12.57 -10.22 5.70
CA ASP A 148 12.30 -9.20 6.73
C ASP A 148 11.04 -8.39 6.28
N PHE A 149 10.36 -7.68 7.20
CA PHE A 149 9.21 -6.76 6.98
C PHE A 149 7.81 -7.37 6.67
N PRO A 150 6.91 -7.52 7.66
CA PRO A 150 5.58 -8.16 7.46
C PRO A 150 4.45 -7.25 6.90
N THR A 151 4.71 -6.01 6.45
CA THR A 151 3.62 -5.03 6.13
C THR A 151 3.80 -4.23 4.84
N GLY A 152 4.61 -4.68 3.88
CA GLY A 152 4.96 -3.90 2.68
C GLY A 152 4.89 -4.66 1.34
N TRP A 153 3.74 -5.25 0.99
CA TRP A 153 3.58 -6.00 -0.27
C TRP A 153 3.68 -5.10 -1.51
N GLY A 154 4.76 -5.28 -2.29
CA GLY A 154 4.83 -4.93 -3.71
C GLY A 154 4.48 -3.48 -4.09
N LEU A 155 5.09 -2.49 -3.45
CA LEU A 155 4.95 -1.08 -3.85
C LEU A 155 5.64 -0.82 -5.21
N LEU A 156 4.89 -0.25 -6.14
CA LEU A 156 5.35 0.09 -7.50
C LEU A 156 6.15 1.41 -7.50
N TYR A 157 7.03 1.60 -8.48
CA TYR A 157 7.61 2.92 -8.78
C TYR A 157 6.72 3.69 -9.78
N ASP A 158 6.84 5.02 -9.88
CA ASP A 158 6.10 5.80 -10.89
C ASP A 158 6.71 5.69 -12.29
N SER A 159 7.95 5.23 -12.44
CA SER A 159 8.51 4.81 -13.74
C SER A 159 9.59 3.73 -13.58
N PHE A 160 9.82 2.91 -14.60
CA PHE A 160 10.99 2.00 -14.62
C PHE A 160 12.32 2.77 -14.51
N THR A 161 12.35 4.02 -14.99
CA THR A 161 13.46 4.95 -14.75
C THR A 161 13.68 5.20 -13.27
N GLU A 162 12.64 5.31 -12.46
CA GLU A 162 12.72 5.53 -11.02
C GLU A 162 13.04 4.26 -10.22
N LEU A 163 12.49 3.11 -10.60
CA LEU A 163 12.95 1.80 -10.11
C LEU A 163 14.46 1.66 -10.32
N LEU A 164 14.92 1.81 -11.56
CA LEU A 164 16.34 1.67 -11.87
C LEU A 164 17.16 2.80 -11.22
N SER A 165 16.56 3.98 -11.01
CA SER A 165 17.19 5.07 -10.27
C SER A 165 17.44 4.69 -8.80
N ALA A 166 16.44 4.15 -8.11
CA ALA A 166 16.58 3.65 -6.74
C ALA A 166 17.55 2.48 -6.67
N TYR A 167 17.36 1.46 -7.50
CA TYR A 167 18.23 0.28 -7.62
C TYR A 167 19.71 0.66 -7.81
N THR A 168 20.00 1.64 -8.68
CA THR A 168 21.36 2.14 -8.90
C THR A 168 21.87 3.06 -7.78
N ARG A 169 21.01 3.78 -7.06
CA ARG A 169 21.41 4.61 -5.92
C ARG A 169 21.82 3.75 -4.72
N PHE A 170 21.05 2.71 -4.43
CA PHE A 170 21.16 1.87 -3.23
C PHE A 170 21.87 0.52 -3.47
N ASP A 171 22.73 0.45 -4.49
CA ASP A 171 23.64 -0.68 -4.78
C ASP A 171 22.94 -2.05 -4.90
N GLY A 172 21.77 -2.06 -5.55
CA GLY A 172 20.98 -3.26 -5.77
C GLY A 172 20.05 -3.64 -4.61
N MET A 173 20.17 -2.98 -3.46
CA MET A 173 19.11 -2.98 -2.45
C MET A 173 18.05 -1.95 -2.86
N ILE A 174 16.79 -2.20 -2.52
CA ILE A 174 15.70 -1.23 -2.66
C ILE A 174 15.06 -1.11 -1.28
N SER A 175 15.05 0.09 -0.71
CA SER A 175 14.19 0.40 0.42
C SER A 175 12.74 0.42 -0.06
N THR A 176 11.84 -0.29 0.62
CA THR A 176 10.41 0.02 0.57
C THR A 176 10.24 1.51 0.88
N ILE A 177 9.60 2.25 -0.02
CA ILE A 177 9.42 3.69 0.17
C ILE A 177 8.31 3.89 1.21
N ALA A 178 8.69 4.12 2.45
CA ALA A 178 7.77 4.49 3.52
C ALA A 178 7.25 5.93 3.30
N SER A 179 6.22 6.11 2.46
CA SER A 179 5.25 7.21 2.59
C SER A 179 4.01 7.05 1.71
N ASP A 180 2.85 7.07 2.38
CA ASP A 180 1.51 7.64 2.09
C ASP A 180 0.91 7.76 0.67
N CYS A 181 1.63 7.50 -0.42
CA CYS A 181 1.13 7.62 -1.79
C CYS A 181 1.91 6.66 -2.70
N LEU A 182 1.48 5.40 -2.78
CA LEU A 182 1.68 4.50 -3.91
C LEU A 182 0.81 3.25 -3.71
N GLN A 183 0.20 2.77 -4.79
CA GLN A 183 -0.65 1.58 -4.74
C GLN A 183 0.19 0.33 -4.45
N THR A 184 -0.34 -0.54 -3.59
CA THR A 184 0.23 -1.85 -3.26
C THR A 184 -0.09 -2.87 -4.34
N ALA A 185 0.56 -4.03 -4.32
CA ALA A 185 0.21 -5.12 -5.23
C ALA A 185 -1.25 -5.62 -5.02
N ASP A 186 -1.78 -5.48 -3.80
CA ASP A 186 -3.16 -5.85 -3.44
C ASP A 186 -4.19 -5.00 -4.21
N ASP A 187 -3.90 -3.73 -4.51
CA ASP A 187 -4.78 -2.83 -5.27
C ASP A 187 -4.98 -3.24 -6.74
N PHE A 188 -4.13 -4.14 -7.26
CA PHE A 188 -4.18 -4.64 -8.64
C PHE A 188 -4.65 -6.10 -8.77
N MET A 189 -4.85 -6.81 -7.64
CA MET A 189 -5.39 -8.17 -7.65
C MET A 189 -6.91 -8.17 -7.40
N PRO A 190 -7.71 -8.96 -8.14
CA PRO A 190 -9.11 -9.16 -7.81
C PRO A 190 -9.25 -10.01 -6.54
N GLU A 191 -9.41 -9.35 -5.39
CA GLU A 191 -9.74 -9.88 -4.05
C GLU A 191 -9.33 -11.34 -3.79
N SER A 192 -8.02 -11.60 -3.80
CA SER A 192 -7.48 -12.95 -3.56
C SER A 192 -7.26 -13.26 -2.08
N ASN A 193 -8.33 -13.22 -1.27
CA ASN A 193 -8.47 -13.78 0.09
C ASN A 193 -7.41 -13.43 1.18
N TRP A 194 -6.36 -12.66 0.88
CA TRP A 194 -5.52 -11.98 1.84
C TRP A 194 -6.30 -10.78 2.38
N LYS A 195 -7.23 -11.06 3.30
CA LYS A 195 -7.59 -10.06 4.29
C LYS A 195 -6.52 -10.10 5.36
N SER A 196 -5.97 -8.94 5.69
CA SER A 196 -5.24 -8.75 6.94
C SER A 196 -6.22 -8.89 8.13
N THR A 197 -6.50 -10.13 8.54
CA THR A 197 -7.26 -10.44 9.77
C THR A 197 -6.38 -10.23 11.01
N HIS A 198 -5.71 -9.08 11.10
CA HIS A 198 -4.76 -8.73 12.14
C HIS A 198 -5.40 -7.72 13.10
N GLN A 199 -6.33 -8.24 13.91
CA GLN A 199 -6.91 -7.55 15.07
C GLN A 199 -6.64 -8.31 16.38
N ASN A 200 -5.57 -9.12 16.43
CA ASN A 200 -5.15 -9.81 17.65
C ASN A 200 -4.03 -9.04 18.36
N SER A 201 -3.99 -9.17 19.68
CA SER A 201 -2.95 -8.57 20.53
C SER A 201 -1.56 -9.10 20.24
N ASP A 202 -1.48 -10.29 19.66
CA ASP A 202 -0.25 -11.07 19.55
C ASP A 202 0.57 -10.57 18.34
N ASP A 203 -0.11 -10.22 17.23
CA ASP A 203 0.49 -9.60 16.04
C ASP A 203 1.24 -8.30 16.39
N LEU A 204 0.64 -7.45 17.23
CA LEU A 204 1.24 -6.18 17.67
C LEU A 204 2.47 -6.36 18.58
N ILE A 205 2.63 -7.52 19.22
CA ILE A 205 3.84 -7.84 19.99
C ILE A 205 5.00 -8.14 19.03
N GLU A 206 4.76 -8.92 17.99
CA GLU A 206 5.79 -9.22 16.98
C GLU A 206 6.22 -7.96 16.22
N VAL A 207 5.26 -7.11 15.81
CA VAL A 207 5.56 -5.81 15.18
C VAL A 207 6.33 -4.87 16.14
N LYS A 208 6.03 -4.90 17.44
CA LYS A 208 6.79 -4.11 18.44
C LYS A 208 8.25 -4.56 18.51
N GLU A 209 8.49 -5.87 18.70
CA GLU A 209 9.85 -6.42 18.82
C GLU A 209 10.65 -6.22 17.50
N TYR A 210 9.97 -6.31 16.35
CA TYR A 210 10.54 -6.00 15.05
C TYR A 210 11.08 -4.56 14.97
N TYR A 211 10.28 -3.55 15.32
CA TYR A 211 10.77 -2.17 15.27
C TYR A 211 11.81 -1.83 16.36
N ILE A 212 11.80 -2.54 17.50
CA ILE A 212 12.90 -2.46 18.48
C ILE A 212 14.21 -2.93 17.83
N TRP A 213 14.19 -4.09 17.14
CA TRP A 213 15.36 -4.60 16.43
C TRP A 213 15.82 -3.66 15.30
N MET A 214 14.88 -3.08 14.54
CA MET A 214 15.20 -2.08 13.51
C MET A 214 15.90 -0.86 14.09
N ILE A 215 15.46 -0.36 15.26
CA ILE A 215 16.13 0.74 15.97
C ILE A 215 17.54 0.33 16.46
N GLU A 216 17.75 -0.93 16.85
CA GLU A 216 19.10 -1.42 17.21
C GLU A 216 20.05 -1.50 16.00
N LYS A 217 19.55 -1.80 14.80
CA LYS A 217 20.35 -1.89 13.56
C LYS A 217 20.56 -0.54 12.89
N PHE A 218 19.52 0.29 12.86
CA PHE A 218 19.45 1.54 12.11
C PHE A 218 19.00 2.67 13.06
N PRO A 219 19.81 3.01 14.09
CA PRO A 219 19.41 3.90 15.18
C PRO A 219 19.23 5.37 14.75
N ASP A 220 19.57 5.75 13.51
CA ASP A 220 19.46 7.11 13.02
C ASP A 220 18.29 7.31 12.03
N GLU A 221 17.59 6.22 11.66
CA GLU A 221 16.37 6.26 10.85
C GLU A 221 15.16 6.57 11.75
N VAL A 222 14.53 7.73 11.56
CA VAL A 222 13.54 8.31 12.48
C VAL A 222 12.17 7.65 12.33
N GLU A 223 11.91 7.11 11.15
CA GLU A 223 10.76 6.33 10.72
C GLU A 223 10.55 5.12 11.64
N ASN A 224 11.61 4.37 11.94
CA ASN A 224 11.53 3.20 12.83
C ASN A 224 11.00 3.55 14.24
N TYR A 225 11.39 4.71 14.77
CA TYR A 225 10.88 5.20 16.05
C TYR A 225 9.41 5.64 15.95
N CYS A 226 9.00 6.19 14.80
CA CYS A 226 7.61 6.57 14.54
C CYS A 226 6.69 5.35 14.48
N GLU A 227 7.09 4.30 13.76
CA GLU A 227 6.32 3.06 13.64
C GLU A 227 6.29 2.26 14.95
N LEU A 228 7.39 2.20 15.70
CA LEU A 228 7.37 1.67 17.07
C LEU A 228 6.41 2.47 17.96
N ALA A 229 6.43 3.80 17.88
CA ALA A 229 5.54 4.64 18.67
C ALA A 229 4.06 4.43 18.31
N ASP A 230 3.72 4.23 17.03
CA ASP A 230 2.33 3.93 16.67
C ASP A 230 1.92 2.51 17.03
N THR A 231 2.81 1.53 16.91
CA THR A 231 2.56 0.16 17.40
C THR A 231 2.25 0.18 18.90
N LEU A 232 3.07 0.87 19.69
CA LEU A 232 2.85 1.08 21.13
C LEU A 232 1.55 1.84 21.41
N ASN A 233 1.19 2.81 20.58
CA ASN A 233 -0.08 3.54 20.67
C ASN A 233 -1.30 2.63 20.43
N GLN A 234 -1.23 1.75 19.43
CA GLN A 234 -2.27 0.76 19.13
C GLN A 234 -2.42 -0.27 20.26
N MET A 235 -1.30 -0.69 20.88
CA MET A 235 -1.28 -1.53 22.09
C MET A 235 -1.81 -0.81 23.36
N GLY A 236 -2.06 0.51 23.31
CA GLY A 236 -2.46 1.32 24.46
C GLY A 236 -1.32 1.74 25.40
N ASN A 237 -0.06 1.46 25.04
CA ASN A 237 1.14 1.78 25.81
C ASN A 237 1.58 3.25 25.62
N TYR A 238 0.64 4.19 25.76
CA TYR A 238 0.80 5.60 25.37
C TYR A 238 2.02 6.32 25.98
N ASN A 239 2.41 5.97 27.21
CA ASN A 239 3.58 6.58 27.87
C ASN A 239 4.91 6.09 27.26
N GLU A 240 4.97 4.82 26.85
CA GLU A 240 6.12 4.25 26.14
C GLU A 240 6.19 4.86 24.73
N ALA A 241 5.05 4.92 24.04
CA ALA A 241 4.92 5.57 22.74
C ALA A 241 5.42 7.03 22.75
N LEU A 242 5.03 7.84 23.75
CA LEU A 242 5.53 9.21 23.89
C LEU A 242 7.05 9.27 24.17
N GLN A 243 7.62 8.32 24.91
CA GLN A 243 9.07 8.26 25.12
C GLN A 243 9.81 7.93 23.82
N THR A 244 9.29 6.99 23.02
CA THR A 244 9.82 6.68 21.68
C THR A 244 9.73 7.88 20.74
N ILE A 245 8.64 8.68 20.82
CA ILE A 245 8.51 9.95 20.09
C ILE A 245 9.55 10.99 20.53
N GLU A 246 9.84 11.14 21.83
CA GLU A 246 10.93 12.05 22.24
C GLU A 246 12.29 11.55 21.73
N SER A 247 12.54 10.22 21.69
CA SER A 247 13.73 9.65 21.04
C SER A 247 13.78 9.96 19.54
N ALA A 248 12.65 9.91 18.82
CA ALA A 248 12.57 10.31 17.42
C ALA A 248 12.89 11.81 17.22
N LEU A 249 12.41 12.67 18.13
CA LEU A 249 12.70 14.12 18.11
C LEU A 249 14.16 14.44 18.45
N GLU A 250 14.86 13.60 19.21
CA GLU A 250 16.31 13.71 19.42
C GLU A 250 17.11 13.38 18.15
N LYS A 251 16.54 12.59 17.21
CA LYS A 251 17.18 12.18 15.95
C LYS A 251 16.99 13.20 14.81
N ASP A 252 15.74 13.52 14.41
CA ASP A 252 15.47 14.72 13.61
C ASP A 252 14.21 15.46 14.09
N PRO A 253 14.36 16.59 14.81
CA PRO A 253 13.24 17.43 15.25
C PRO A 253 12.56 18.19 14.09
N ARG A 254 12.97 17.98 12.84
CA ARG A 254 12.31 18.53 11.64
C ARG A 254 11.54 17.48 10.86
N TYR A 255 11.62 16.20 11.23
CA TYR A 255 10.85 15.16 10.55
C TYR A 255 9.36 15.31 10.92
N SER A 256 8.53 15.72 9.96
CA SER A 256 7.16 16.16 10.24
C SER A 256 6.25 15.05 10.77
N TRP A 257 6.51 13.79 10.38
CA TRP A 257 5.73 12.64 10.79
C TRP A 257 5.83 12.33 12.29
N VAL A 258 6.95 12.64 12.95
CA VAL A 258 7.08 12.52 14.41
C VAL A 258 5.97 13.30 15.13
N TYR A 259 5.67 14.50 14.65
CA TYR A 259 4.62 15.35 15.20
C TYR A 259 3.20 14.86 14.86
N TYR A 260 3.00 14.20 13.71
CA TYR A 260 1.75 13.53 13.38
C TYR A 260 1.49 12.34 14.32
N TYR A 261 2.46 11.43 14.50
CA TYR A 261 2.33 10.30 15.42
C TYR A 261 2.18 10.76 16.89
N LYS A 262 2.93 11.78 17.31
CA LYS A 262 2.73 12.45 18.61
C LYS A 262 1.29 12.93 18.78
N SER A 263 0.68 13.52 17.75
CA SER A 263 -0.71 13.98 17.80
C SER A 263 -1.72 12.84 17.95
N LYS A 264 -1.51 11.69 17.27
CA LYS A 264 -2.33 10.47 17.44
C LYS A 264 -2.31 9.97 18.89
N ILE A 265 -1.12 9.90 19.50
CA ILE A 265 -0.95 9.43 20.89
C ILE A 265 -1.60 10.39 21.90
N LEU A 266 -1.40 11.69 21.73
CA LEU A 266 -2.01 12.71 22.58
C LEU A 266 -3.54 12.70 22.48
N ASP A 267 -4.10 12.45 21.30
CA ASP A 267 -5.55 12.35 21.10
C ASP A 267 -6.17 11.11 21.76
N ASN A 268 -5.44 9.98 21.77
CA ASN A 268 -5.80 8.78 22.50
C ASN A 268 -5.79 9.02 24.03
N LEU A 269 -4.80 9.75 24.52
CA LEU A 269 -4.72 10.29 25.90
C LEU A 269 -5.77 11.38 26.21
N LYS A 270 -6.65 11.72 25.26
CA LYS A 270 -7.70 12.75 25.35
C LYS A 270 -7.18 14.19 25.54
N GLN A 271 -5.93 14.43 25.16
CA GLN A 271 -5.27 15.75 25.20
C GLN A 271 -5.43 16.47 23.86
N THR A 272 -6.68 16.69 23.42
CA THR A 272 -7.01 17.18 22.07
C THR A 272 -6.33 18.50 21.72
N GLU A 273 -6.18 19.44 22.66
CA GLU A 273 -5.47 20.71 22.42
C GLU A 273 -3.98 20.49 22.12
N ALA A 274 -3.30 19.62 22.87
CA ALA A 274 -1.90 19.26 22.61
C ALA A 274 -1.71 18.45 21.32
N ALA A 275 -2.72 17.66 20.92
CA ALA A 275 -2.77 17.02 19.61
C ALA A 275 -2.88 18.03 18.47
N ILE A 276 -3.73 19.07 18.62
CA ILE A 276 -3.84 20.20 17.68
C ILE A 276 -2.52 20.97 17.57
N ASP A 277 -1.86 21.25 18.69
CA ASP A 277 -0.54 21.91 18.68
C ASP A 277 0.52 21.06 17.97
N SER A 278 0.51 19.74 18.18
CA SER A 278 1.44 18.82 17.54
C SER A 278 1.21 18.73 16.03
N ILE A 279 -0.04 18.56 15.56
CA ILE A 279 -0.32 18.52 14.11
C ILE A 279 -0.04 19.87 13.44
N ASN A 280 -0.20 20.99 14.15
CA ASN A 280 0.22 22.30 13.65
C ASN A 280 1.74 22.41 13.45
N GLN A 281 2.57 21.75 14.27
CA GLN A 281 4.02 21.63 14.00
C GLN A 281 4.29 20.77 12.76
N ALA A 282 3.60 19.64 12.62
CA ALA A 282 3.71 18.77 11.43
C ALA A 282 3.41 19.57 10.13
N ILE A 283 2.32 20.33 10.11
CA ILE A 283 1.93 21.20 8.99
C ILE A 283 2.93 22.34 8.78
N ASN A 284 3.49 22.93 9.84
CA ASN A 284 4.48 24.00 9.68
C ASN A 284 5.78 23.51 9.02
N LEU A 285 6.18 22.26 9.33
CA LEU A 285 7.34 21.58 8.75
C LEU A 285 7.05 21.09 7.31
N ASN A 286 5.87 20.50 7.06
CA ASN A 286 5.42 20.08 5.74
C ASN A 286 3.98 20.60 5.46
N LYS A 287 3.91 21.73 4.76
CA LYS A 287 2.65 22.47 4.49
C LYS A 287 1.77 21.84 3.42
N ASN A 288 2.33 20.94 2.62
CA ASN A 288 1.66 20.32 1.47
C ASN A 288 1.09 18.93 1.81
N SER A 289 1.27 18.45 3.04
CA SER A 289 0.68 17.18 3.47
C SER A 289 -0.83 17.34 3.67
N VAL A 290 -1.59 16.83 2.71
CA VAL A 290 -3.06 16.73 2.75
C VAL A 290 -3.50 15.92 3.98
N MET A 291 -2.83 14.80 4.28
CA MET A 291 -3.07 13.98 5.47
C MET A 291 -3.01 14.77 6.77
N PHE A 292 -2.06 15.71 6.92
CA PHE A 292 -1.98 16.52 8.13
C PHE A 292 -3.14 17.51 8.25
N LYS A 293 -3.65 18.04 7.12
CA LYS A 293 -4.84 18.91 7.08
C LYS A 293 -6.09 18.13 7.45
N ILE A 294 -6.29 16.93 6.87
CA ILE A 294 -7.35 15.99 7.28
C ILE A 294 -7.28 15.75 8.80
N LYS A 295 -6.09 15.44 9.33
CA LYS A 295 -5.94 15.11 10.75
C LYS A 295 -6.21 16.29 11.67
N ARG A 296 -5.81 17.50 11.27
CA ARG A 296 -6.18 18.73 12.00
C ARG A 296 -7.69 18.99 11.92
N ALA A 297 -8.32 18.72 10.78
CA ALA A 297 -9.77 18.83 10.63
C ALA A 297 -10.51 17.89 11.61
N GLU A 298 -10.08 16.63 11.74
CA GLU A 298 -10.62 15.68 12.72
C GLU A 298 -10.49 16.19 14.17
N PHE A 299 -9.32 16.73 14.56
CA PHE A 299 -9.17 17.29 15.91
C PHE A 299 -9.99 18.57 16.12
N HIS A 300 -10.13 19.41 15.09
CA HIS A 300 -11.03 20.57 15.13
C HIS A 300 -12.50 20.17 15.24
N ALA A 301 -12.93 19.10 14.56
CA ALA A 301 -14.27 18.54 14.72
C ALA A 301 -14.49 17.99 16.14
N LYS A 302 -13.55 17.20 16.65
CA LYS A 302 -13.58 16.61 17.99
C LYS A 302 -13.59 17.66 19.13
N SER A 303 -12.97 18.82 18.91
CA SER A 303 -13.01 19.97 19.82
C SER A 303 -14.21 20.91 19.59
N GLY A 304 -15.13 20.57 18.68
CA GLY A 304 -16.33 21.35 18.37
C GLY A 304 -16.08 22.59 17.49
N ASN A 305 -14.86 22.82 17.02
CA ASN A 305 -14.50 23.89 16.10
C ASN A 305 -14.78 23.49 14.65
N TYR A 306 -16.05 23.17 14.36
CA TYR A 306 -16.47 22.65 13.06
C TYR A 306 -16.14 23.55 11.88
N LYS A 307 -16.08 24.87 12.08
CA LYS A 307 -15.71 25.82 11.02
C LYS A 307 -14.23 25.70 10.62
N ALA A 308 -13.33 25.43 11.57
CA ALA A 308 -11.93 25.18 11.24
C ALA A 308 -11.78 23.82 10.54
N ALA A 309 -12.52 22.80 10.98
CA ALA A 309 -12.57 21.50 10.30
C ALA A 309 -13.09 21.61 8.85
N GLU A 310 -14.20 22.33 8.63
CA GLU A 310 -14.76 22.57 7.29
C GLU A 310 -13.78 23.30 6.37
N ASN A 311 -13.00 24.25 6.88
CA ASN A 311 -11.94 24.92 6.12
C ASN A 311 -10.80 23.96 5.76
N ASP A 312 -10.30 23.17 6.71
CA ASP A 312 -9.20 22.22 6.49
C ASP A 312 -9.59 21.11 5.48
N PHE A 313 -10.81 20.58 5.58
CA PHE A 313 -11.34 19.64 4.58
C PHE A 313 -11.54 20.29 3.20
N ALA A 314 -11.96 21.56 3.14
CA ALA A 314 -12.09 22.27 1.87
C ALA A 314 -10.74 22.57 1.22
N GLU A 315 -9.69 22.86 2.02
CA GLU A 315 -8.32 22.99 1.54
C GLU A 315 -7.80 21.66 1.01
N ALA A 316 -7.96 20.57 1.77
CA ALA A 316 -7.59 19.21 1.37
C ALA A 316 -8.25 18.79 0.03
N LEU A 317 -9.57 18.96 -0.11
CA LEU A 317 -10.29 18.66 -1.36
C LEU A 317 -9.93 19.60 -2.52
N SER A 318 -9.41 20.80 -2.25
CA SER A 318 -8.94 21.71 -3.31
C SER A 318 -7.58 21.31 -3.87
N GLU A 319 -6.80 20.54 -3.11
CA GLU A 319 -5.52 19.96 -3.52
C GLU A 319 -5.74 18.59 -4.17
N ASN A 320 -6.49 17.70 -3.51
CA ASN A 320 -6.83 16.36 -3.99
C ASN A 320 -8.37 16.18 -4.09
N PRO A 321 -8.99 16.54 -5.24
CA PRO A 321 -10.46 16.47 -5.40
C PRO A 321 -11.00 15.05 -5.60
N ASP A 322 -10.16 14.08 -5.93
CA ASP A 322 -10.54 12.68 -6.19
C ASP A 322 -9.95 11.70 -5.14
N ASP A 323 -9.66 12.20 -3.93
CA ASP A 323 -9.20 11.39 -2.79
C ASP A 323 -10.42 11.00 -1.92
N ALA A 324 -10.76 9.71 -1.92
CA ALA A 324 -11.94 9.18 -1.23
C ALA A 324 -11.86 9.32 0.30
N TYR A 325 -10.65 9.28 0.86
CA TYR A 325 -10.43 9.33 2.31
C TYR A 325 -10.79 10.72 2.87
N ILE A 326 -10.56 11.80 2.13
CA ILE A 326 -10.99 13.15 2.55
C ILE A 326 -12.51 13.24 2.65
N TYR A 327 -13.23 12.73 1.64
CA TYR A 327 -14.69 12.66 1.68
C TYR A 327 -15.17 11.77 2.84
N TYR A 328 -14.53 10.62 3.07
CA TYR A 328 -14.85 9.75 4.20
C TYR A 328 -14.69 10.45 5.56
N SER A 329 -13.54 11.09 5.84
CA SER A 329 -13.31 11.77 7.13
C SER A 329 -14.22 13.00 7.32
N ARG A 330 -14.57 13.72 6.25
CA ARG A 330 -15.58 14.81 6.33
C ARG A 330 -17.00 14.25 6.53
N GLY A 331 -17.37 13.20 5.82
CA GLY A 331 -18.65 12.51 5.97
C GLY A 331 -18.85 11.96 7.38
N LYS A 332 -17.81 11.35 7.97
CA LYS A 332 -17.78 10.94 9.39
C LYS A 332 -17.96 12.13 10.34
N THR A 333 -17.31 13.26 10.07
CA THR A 333 -17.50 14.50 10.84
C THR A 333 -18.95 15.00 10.77
N TYR A 334 -19.59 14.92 9.59
CA TYR A 334 -21.02 15.24 9.46
C TYR A 334 -21.93 14.24 10.18
N PHE A 335 -21.59 12.94 10.18
CA PHE A 335 -22.30 11.91 10.93
C PHE A 335 -22.27 12.16 12.45
N GLU A 336 -21.09 12.48 13.01
CA GLU A 336 -20.95 12.83 14.44
C GLU A 336 -21.80 14.06 14.83
N ARG A 337 -21.99 14.99 13.89
CA ARG A 337 -22.87 16.17 14.02
C ARG A 337 -24.36 15.87 13.76
N LYS A 338 -24.72 14.63 13.39
CA LYS A 338 -26.06 14.19 12.95
C LYS A 338 -26.57 14.88 11.68
N LEU A 339 -25.64 15.37 10.85
CA LEU A 339 -25.90 15.93 9.53
C LEU A 339 -25.93 14.80 8.49
N PHE A 340 -26.89 13.88 8.64
CA PHE A 340 -26.91 12.60 7.92
C PHE A 340 -26.96 12.73 6.40
N GLN A 341 -27.57 13.79 5.86
CA GLN A 341 -27.64 14.00 4.40
C GLN A 341 -26.29 14.44 3.82
N ASP A 342 -25.61 15.36 4.50
CA ASP A 342 -24.26 15.81 4.11
C ASP A 342 -23.25 14.65 4.26
N ALA A 343 -23.38 13.87 5.33
CA ALA A 343 -22.58 12.65 5.56
C ALA A 343 -22.78 11.61 4.44
N LEU A 344 -24.03 11.35 4.04
CA LEU A 344 -24.33 10.42 2.94
C LEU A 344 -23.80 10.91 1.59
N ALA A 345 -23.89 12.21 1.30
CA ALA A 345 -23.37 12.77 0.05
C ALA A 345 -21.85 12.59 -0.07
N ASP A 346 -21.11 12.86 1.01
CA ASP A 346 -19.67 12.64 1.06
C ASP A 346 -19.30 11.15 0.96
N LEU A 347 -19.96 10.28 1.73
CA LEU A 347 -19.68 8.84 1.68
C LEU A 347 -20.06 8.21 0.33
N GLN A 348 -21.12 8.69 -0.32
CA GLN A 348 -21.43 8.31 -1.70
C GLN A 348 -20.32 8.75 -2.65
N LYS A 349 -19.75 9.95 -2.45
CA LYS A 349 -18.62 10.40 -3.26
C LYS A 349 -17.36 9.56 -3.04
N ALA A 350 -17.08 9.15 -1.79
CA ALA A 350 -16.02 8.21 -1.49
C ALA A 350 -16.21 6.86 -2.21
N VAL A 351 -17.44 6.32 -2.22
CA VAL A 351 -17.79 5.07 -2.94
C VAL A 351 -17.79 5.23 -4.47
N GLU A 352 -18.05 6.43 -5.01
CA GLU A 352 -17.87 6.69 -6.46
C GLU A 352 -16.41 6.61 -6.89
N ILE A 353 -15.48 6.97 -6.00
CA ILE A 353 -14.04 6.98 -6.23
C ILE A 353 -13.45 5.57 -5.98
N GLU A 354 -13.80 4.97 -4.84
CA GLU A 354 -13.32 3.66 -4.37
C GLU A 354 -14.53 2.70 -4.12
N PRO A 355 -15.08 2.09 -5.18
CA PRO A 355 -16.33 1.31 -5.08
C PRO A 355 -16.22 -0.01 -4.29
N GLY A 356 -15.00 -0.52 -4.09
CA GLY A 356 -14.73 -1.75 -3.31
C GLY A 356 -14.58 -1.51 -1.80
N SER A 357 -14.52 -0.26 -1.32
CA SER A 357 -14.24 0.02 0.09
C SER A 357 -15.43 -0.30 1.00
N THR A 358 -15.36 -1.47 1.67
CA THR A 358 -16.34 -1.89 2.67
C THR A 358 -16.43 -0.93 3.85
N LEU A 359 -15.36 -0.21 4.18
CA LEU A 359 -15.33 0.85 5.19
C LEU A 359 -16.39 1.93 4.91
N TYR A 360 -16.45 2.44 3.67
CA TYR A 360 -17.40 3.49 3.31
C TYR A 360 -18.82 2.95 3.21
N LEU A 361 -18.99 1.75 2.62
CA LEU A 361 -20.28 1.07 2.53
C LEU A 361 -20.87 0.79 3.92
N PHE A 362 -20.05 0.39 4.89
CA PHE A 362 -20.44 0.13 6.28
C PHE A 362 -20.91 1.38 6.99
N GLN A 363 -20.23 2.51 6.78
CA GLN A 363 -20.59 3.80 7.36
C GLN A 363 -21.90 4.34 6.76
N ILE A 364 -22.13 4.11 5.46
CA ILE A 364 -23.45 4.36 4.85
C ILE A 364 -24.51 3.46 5.51
N ALA A 365 -24.26 2.16 5.67
CA ALA A 365 -25.22 1.24 6.29
C ALA A 365 -25.61 1.66 7.73
N ILE A 366 -24.64 2.13 8.54
CA ILE A 366 -24.88 2.72 9.87
C ILE A 366 -25.81 3.94 9.76
N ILE A 367 -25.52 4.88 8.86
CA ILE A 367 -26.35 6.09 8.71
C ILE A 367 -27.77 5.74 8.26
N GLN A 368 -27.92 4.82 7.31
CA GLN A 368 -29.22 4.35 6.84
C GLN A 368 -30.03 3.70 7.99
N GLN A 369 -29.38 2.91 8.85
CA GLN A 369 -30.02 2.35 10.05
C GLN A 369 -30.45 3.45 11.04
N GLU A 370 -29.61 4.45 11.30
CA GLU A 370 -29.90 5.58 12.20
C GLU A 370 -31.08 6.44 11.70
N ILE A 371 -31.14 6.74 10.39
CA ILE A 371 -32.30 7.45 9.79
C ILE A 371 -33.52 6.55 9.57
N LYS A 372 -33.40 5.25 9.90
CA LYS A 372 -34.44 4.21 9.81
C LYS A 372 -34.85 3.82 8.40
N ASP A 373 -34.01 4.08 7.41
CA ASP A 373 -34.12 3.42 6.10
C ASP A 373 -33.47 2.04 6.19
N TYR A 374 -34.17 1.13 6.89
CA TYR A 374 -33.71 -0.23 7.10
C TYR A 374 -33.51 -1.01 5.79
N LYS A 375 -34.22 -0.62 4.71
CA LYS A 375 -34.08 -1.26 3.40
C LYS A 375 -32.78 -0.85 2.72
N ALA A 376 -32.49 0.46 2.68
CA ALA A 376 -31.20 0.93 2.20
C ALA A 376 -30.05 0.34 3.03
N ALA A 377 -30.18 0.29 4.37
CA ALA A 377 -29.17 -0.34 5.23
C ALA A 377 -28.91 -1.82 4.85
N ILE A 378 -29.96 -2.61 4.61
CA ILE A 378 -29.85 -4.00 4.15
C ILE A 378 -29.16 -4.08 2.78
N GLU A 379 -29.48 -3.20 1.83
CA GLU A 379 -28.83 -3.17 0.50
C GLU A 379 -27.32 -2.89 0.59
N TYR A 380 -26.89 -1.96 1.46
CA TYR A 380 -25.47 -1.72 1.69
C TYR A 380 -24.80 -2.88 2.45
N CYS A 381 -25.46 -3.49 3.44
CA CYS A 381 -24.96 -4.71 4.08
C CYS A 381 -24.79 -5.88 3.11
N ASN A 382 -25.68 -6.04 2.13
CA ASN A 382 -25.55 -7.06 1.10
C ASN A 382 -24.27 -6.84 0.28
N LYS A 383 -24.00 -5.61 -0.20
CA LYS A 383 -22.76 -5.28 -0.91
C LYS A 383 -21.50 -5.58 -0.08
N ILE A 384 -21.51 -5.25 1.21
CA ILE A 384 -20.40 -5.56 2.12
C ILE A 384 -20.21 -7.07 2.23
N ILE A 385 -21.29 -7.85 2.31
CA ILE A 385 -21.22 -9.32 2.43
C ILE A 385 -20.84 -9.99 1.10
N ASP A 386 -21.16 -9.37 -0.04
CA ASP A 386 -20.75 -9.85 -1.37
C ASP A 386 -19.24 -9.68 -1.61
N LEU A 387 -18.64 -8.57 -1.13
CA LEU A 387 -17.18 -8.32 -1.11
C LEU A 387 -16.49 -9.10 0.02
N GLU A 388 -17.13 -9.13 1.20
CA GLU A 388 -16.57 -9.65 2.44
C GLU A 388 -17.53 -10.62 3.15
N PRO A 389 -17.59 -11.91 2.74
CA PRO A 389 -18.56 -12.89 3.23
C PRO A 389 -18.56 -13.20 4.74
N ASP A 390 -17.51 -12.78 5.44
CA ASP A 390 -17.27 -13.02 6.86
C ASP A 390 -17.22 -11.72 7.69
N PHE A 391 -17.63 -10.57 7.13
CA PHE A 391 -17.68 -9.29 7.84
C PHE A 391 -18.84 -9.26 8.86
N ILE A 392 -18.59 -9.76 10.07
CA ILE A 392 -19.57 -9.96 11.16
C ILE A 392 -20.47 -8.73 11.39
N ASN A 393 -19.88 -7.53 11.39
CA ASN A 393 -20.61 -6.29 11.68
C ASN A 393 -21.71 -5.97 10.64
N ALA A 394 -21.56 -6.40 9.38
CA ALA A 394 -22.60 -6.22 8.35
C ALA A 394 -23.78 -7.14 8.61
N PHE A 395 -23.54 -8.40 9.00
CA PHE A 395 -24.60 -9.30 9.46
C PHE A 395 -25.31 -8.73 10.70
N MET A 396 -24.59 -8.14 11.66
CA MET A 396 -25.19 -7.52 12.86
C MET A 396 -26.11 -6.34 12.52
N ILE A 397 -25.72 -5.46 11.58
CA ILE A 397 -26.58 -4.36 11.12
C ILE A 397 -27.80 -4.92 10.36
N ARG A 398 -27.58 -5.89 9.47
CA ARG A 398 -28.63 -6.48 8.62
C ARG A 398 -29.67 -7.24 9.44
N GLU A 399 -29.24 -8.05 10.41
CA GLU A 399 -30.08 -8.72 11.41
C GLU A 399 -30.99 -7.74 12.14
N ASN A 400 -30.42 -6.64 12.62
CA ASN A 400 -31.19 -5.63 13.34
C ASN A 400 -32.26 -5.01 12.44
N CYS A 401 -31.88 -4.64 11.21
CA CYS A 401 -32.78 -4.07 10.21
C CYS A 401 -33.93 -5.03 9.86
N TYR A 402 -33.63 -6.31 9.63
CA TYR A 402 -34.64 -7.35 9.43
C TYR A 402 -35.60 -7.45 10.63
N ARG A 403 -35.10 -7.47 11.88
CA ARG A 403 -35.98 -7.44 13.07
C ARG A 403 -36.84 -6.17 13.17
N LYS A 404 -36.35 -5.00 12.72
CA LYS A 404 -37.15 -3.76 12.69
C LYS A 404 -38.25 -3.80 11.62
N LEU A 405 -38.03 -4.51 10.51
CA LEU A 405 -39.02 -4.73 9.45
C LEU A 405 -40.02 -5.86 9.77
N GLY A 406 -39.68 -6.76 10.71
CA GLY A 406 -40.48 -7.95 11.05
C GLY A 406 -40.12 -9.19 10.23
N GLU A 407 -38.99 -9.13 9.51
CA GLU A 407 -38.42 -10.19 8.66
C GLU A 407 -37.61 -11.15 9.55
N PHE A 408 -38.31 -11.86 10.44
CA PHE A 408 -37.68 -12.63 11.52
C PHE A 408 -36.89 -13.85 11.04
N ALA A 409 -37.26 -14.46 9.91
CA ALA A 409 -36.56 -15.64 9.39
C ALA A 409 -35.18 -15.27 8.86
N GLU A 410 -35.09 -14.12 8.20
CA GLU A 410 -33.89 -13.50 7.67
C GLU A 410 -32.96 -13.04 8.81
N ALA A 411 -33.54 -12.40 9.85
CA ALA A 411 -32.80 -12.05 11.06
C ALA A 411 -32.22 -13.27 11.79
N ASP A 412 -32.99 -14.35 11.93
CA ASP A 412 -32.51 -15.56 12.59
C ASP A 412 -31.46 -16.31 11.73
N ALA A 413 -31.49 -16.18 10.40
CA ALA A 413 -30.43 -16.65 9.52
C ALA A 413 -29.11 -15.87 9.71
N ASP A 414 -29.17 -14.54 9.78
CA ASP A 414 -27.99 -13.71 10.06
C ASP A 414 -27.43 -13.97 11.46
N CYS A 415 -28.28 -14.17 12.47
CA CYS A 415 -27.88 -14.59 13.81
C CYS A 415 -27.09 -15.92 13.79
N ASN A 416 -27.53 -16.91 13.01
CA ASN A 416 -26.81 -18.17 12.86
C ASN A 416 -25.44 -17.99 12.16
N LYS A 417 -25.32 -17.09 11.18
CA LYS A 417 -24.04 -16.78 10.52
C LYS A 417 -23.08 -16.02 11.44
N ILE A 418 -23.57 -15.08 12.25
CA ILE A 418 -22.78 -14.40 13.30
C ILE A 418 -22.23 -15.43 14.29
N ASN A 419 -23.06 -16.33 14.82
CA ASN A 419 -22.62 -17.37 15.75
C ASN A 419 -21.68 -18.43 15.15
N ALA A 420 -21.54 -18.47 13.81
CA ALA A 420 -20.61 -19.35 13.11
C ALA A 420 -19.27 -18.65 12.76
N LEU A 421 -19.15 -17.35 13.04
CA LEU A 421 -17.97 -16.52 12.82
C LEU A 421 -17.31 -16.04 14.13
N LEU A 422 -17.91 -16.38 15.28
CA LEU A 422 -17.40 -16.18 16.64
C LEU A 422 -16.84 -17.49 17.20
#